data_AF-A0A8J6C823-F1
#
_entry.id   AF-A0A8J6C823-F1
#
_cell.length_a   1.000
_cell.length_b   1.000
_cell.length_c   1.000
_cell.angle_alpha   90.00
_cell.angle_beta   90.00
_cell.angle_gamma   90.00
#
_symmetry.space_group_name_H-M   'P 1'
#
loop_
_entity.id
_entity.type
_entity.pdbx_description
1 polymer ?
#
loop_
_entity_poly.entity_id
_entity_poly.type
_entity_poly.pdbx_seq_one_letter_code
_entity_poly.pdbx_strand_id
1 'polypeptide(L)'
;MSDNLASAENGGQALIATSWDQAHPPEHAIDGDDATFWVTTGMFPQELVVTLPASSAVARVMLRSVGIRRISIHACPTEQPGAYDTVLPETEIADGAGSRQSEVFTVKMEAVRHVKLVIHAGWDHFVAVNDIRLDGRKLD
;
A
#
# COMPACT_ATOMS: atom_id res chain seq x y z
N MET A 1 -1.68 13.50 16.35
CA MET A 1 -0.88 12.48 15.63
C MET A 1 -1.88 11.75 14.75
N SER A 2 -1.69 11.77 13.44
CA SER A 2 -2.55 10.99 12.53
C SER A 2 -2.15 9.53 12.67
N ASP A 3 -3.00 8.71 13.27
CA ASP A 3 -2.73 7.28 13.44
C ASP A 3 -2.73 6.62 12.06
N ASN A 4 -1.58 6.09 11.63
CA ASN A 4 -1.52 5.29 10.41
C ASN A 4 -2.34 4.01 10.61
N LEU A 5 -3.51 3.93 9.98
CA LEU A 5 -4.42 2.80 10.12
C LEU A 5 -3.82 1.48 9.61
N ALA A 6 -2.90 1.55 8.64
CA ALA A 6 -2.22 0.39 8.06
C ALA A 6 -1.10 -0.18 8.94
N SER A 7 -0.60 0.59 9.91
CA SER A 7 0.63 0.25 10.64
C SER A 7 0.49 -1.08 11.39
N ALA A 8 1.55 -1.90 11.34
CA ALA A 8 1.66 -3.13 12.10
C ALA A 8 1.57 -2.88 13.62
N GLU A 9 2.12 -1.78 14.13
CA GLU A 9 2.00 -1.39 15.55
C GLU A 9 0.54 -1.13 15.95
N ASN A 10 -0.29 -0.68 15.01
CA ASN A 10 -1.72 -0.46 15.20
C ASN A 10 -2.57 -1.71 14.95
N GLY A 11 -1.94 -2.86 14.64
CA GLY A 11 -2.61 -4.13 14.32
C GLY A 11 -2.94 -4.33 12.84
N GLY A 12 -2.38 -3.52 11.95
CA GLY A 12 -2.44 -3.74 10.52
C GLY A 12 -1.63 -4.97 10.08
N GLN A 13 -2.04 -5.62 8.99
CA GLN A 13 -1.40 -6.85 8.51
C GLN A 13 -1.21 -6.84 7.00
N ALA A 14 -0.01 -7.14 6.53
CA ALA A 14 0.24 -7.47 5.13
C ALA A 14 -0.27 -8.90 4.85
N LEU A 15 -1.48 -9.01 4.29
CA LEU A 15 -2.20 -10.28 4.19
C LEU A 15 -1.85 -11.07 2.92
N ILE A 16 -1.74 -10.38 1.79
CA ILE A 16 -1.43 -11.00 0.49
C ILE A 16 -0.36 -10.14 -0.16
N ALA A 17 0.67 -10.79 -0.67
CA ALA A 17 1.64 -10.17 -1.55
C ALA A 17 2.00 -11.11 -2.69
N THR A 18 2.27 -10.55 -3.87
CA THR A 18 2.68 -11.33 -5.06
C THR A 18 4.15 -11.74 -5.02
N SER A 19 4.91 -11.23 -4.07
CA SER A 19 6.32 -11.53 -3.85
C SER A 19 6.64 -11.52 -2.36
N TRP A 20 7.63 -12.33 -2.00
CA TRP A 20 8.12 -12.43 -0.63
C TRP A 20 9.62 -12.71 -0.69
N ASP A 21 10.40 -11.82 -0.08
CA ASP A 21 11.83 -11.96 0.10
C ASP A 21 12.13 -11.95 1.60
N GLN A 22 13.04 -12.81 2.08
CA GLN A 22 13.30 -12.94 3.51
C GLN A 22 13.91 -11.67 4.14
N ALA A 23 14.73 -10.93 3.38
CA ALA A 23 15.36 -9.71 3.85
C ALA A 23 14.45 -8.48 3.65
N HIS A 24 13.54 -8.54 2.68
CA HIS A 24 12.65 -7.45 2.30
C HIS A 24 11.18 -7.90 2.14
N PRO A 25 10.56 -8.47 3.19
CA PRO A 25 9.24 -9.05 3.11
C PRO A 25 8.13 -7.97 3.09
N PRO A 26 6.89 -8.32 2.69
CA PRO A 26 5.74 -7.41 2.60
C PRO A 26 5.43 -6.60 3.86
N GLU A 27 5.71 -7.16 5.04
CA GLU A 27 5.49 -6.56 6.35
C GLU A 27 6.29 -5.27 6.52
N HIS A 28 7.45 -5.15 5.86
CA HIS A 28 8.24 -3.91 5.86
C HIS A 28 7.54 -2.73 5.18
N ALA A 29 6.47 -2.96 4.40
CA ALA A 29 5.69 -1.85 3.84
C ALA A 29 4.81 -1.16 4.89
N ILE A 30 4.63 -1.74 6.09
CA ILE A 30 3.73 -1.24 7.13
C ILE A 30 4.34 -1.24 8.55
N ASP A 31 5.64 -1.53 8.67
CA ASP A 31 6.34 -1.62 9.97
C ASP A 31 6.67 -0.24 10.58
N GLY A 32 6.65 0.82 9.77
CA GLY A 32 6.95 2.18 10.19
C GLY A 32 8.44 2.52 10.23
N ASP A 33 9.33 1.62 9.80
CA ASP A 33 10.76 1.86 9.74
C ASP A 33 11.16 2.40 8.35
N ASP A 34 11.70 3.62 8.32
CA ASP A 34 12.13 4.28 7.09
C ASP A 34 13.37 3.60 6.45
N ALA A 35 14.04 2.68 7.15
CA ALA A 35 15.19 1.94 6.66
C ALA A 35 14.82 0.60 5.98
N THR A 36 13.62 0.08 6.22
CA THR A 36 13.14 -1.18 5.64
C THR A 36 12.32 -0.93 4.37
N PHE A 37 12.04 -2.02 3.65
CA PHE A 37 11.16 -2.02 2.49
C PHE A 37 10.72 -3.43 2.13
N TRP A 38 9.56 -3.51 1.49
CA TRP A 38 9.15 -4.65 0.68
C TRP A 38 9.69 -4.48 -0.75
N VAL A 39 10.25 -5.54 -1.33
CA VAL A 39 10.71 -5.55 -2.73
C VAL A 39 9.85 -6.47 -3.59
N THR A 40 9.52 -6.02 -4.79
CA THR A 40 8.78 -6.85 -5.76
C THR A 40 9.67 -7.86 -6.48
N THR A 41 9.06 -8.73 -7.30
CA THR A 41 9.79 -9.48 -8.33
C THR A 41 9.78 -8.75 -9.67
N GLY A 42 10.60 -9.22 -10.63
CA GLY A 42 10.87 -8.55 -11.92
C GLY A 42 9.71 -8.52 -12.94
N MET A 43 8.48 -8.83 -12.53
CA MET A 43 7.31 -8.92 -13.43
C MET A 43 6.12 -8.18 -12.80
N PHE A 44 5.33 -7.50 -13.63
CA PHE A 44 4.11 -6.78 -13.21
C PHE A 44 2.85 -7.46 -13.77
N PRO A 45 1.69 -7.35 -13.10
CA PRO A 45 1.44 -6.56 -11.88
C PRO A 45 1.99 -7.22 -10.61
N GLN A 46 2.25 -6.38 -9.61
CA GLN A 46 2.57 -6.81 -8.25
C GLN A 46 1.52 -6.24 -7.30
N GLU A 47 1.11 -7.01 -6.29
CA GLU A 47 0.03 -6.63 -5.39
C GLU A 47 0.46 -6.75 -3.94
N LEU A 48 -0.06 -5.84 -3.11
CA LEU A 48 -0.01 -5.89 -1.66
C LEU A 48 -1.40 -5.59 -1.11
N VAL A 49 -1.93 -6.51 -0.31
CA VAL A 49 -3.18 -6.33 0.45
C VAL A 49 -2.83 -6.07 1.91
N VAL A 50 -3.25 -4.91 2.41
CA VAL A 50 -3.15 -4.53 3.81
C VAL A 50 -4.52 -4.63 4.47
N THR A 51 -4.59 -5.39 5.54
CA THR A 51 -5.77 -5.61 6.38
C THR A 51 -5.69 -4.66 7.56
N LEU A 52 -6.71 -3.82 7.76
CA LEU A 52 -6.78 -2.88 8.88
C LEU A 52 -7.11 -3.61 10.20
N PRO A 53 -6.86 -3.04 11.38
CA PRO A 53 -7.31 -3.65 12.64
C PRO A 53 -8.83 -3.61 12.84
N ALA A 54 -9.51 -2.65 12.20
CA ALA A 54 -10.96 -2.44 12.29
C ALA A 54 -11.46 -1.79 10.99
N SER A 55 -12.76 -1.91 10.71
CA SER A 55 -13.41 -1.16 9.64
C SER A 55 -13.17 0.34 9.85
N SER A 56 -12.70 1.03 8.82
CA SER A 56 -12.24 2.41 8.92
C SER A 56 -12.71 3.24 7.74
N ALA A 57 -12.88 4.55 7.94
CA ALA A 57 -12.99 5.52 6.86
C ALA A 57 -11.58 6.06 6.54
N VAL A 58 -11.19 6.07 5.27
CA VAL A 58 -9.86 6.52 4.81
C VAL A 58 -10.03 7.67 3.82
N ALA A 59 -9.29 8.75 4.08
CA ALA A 59 -9.32 9.97 3.26
C ALA A 59 -8.04 10.16 2.44
N ARG A 60 -6.92 9.59 2.89
CA ARG A 60 -5.63 9.72 2.21
C ARG A 60 -4.84 8.43 2.25
N VAL A 61 -4.18 8.12 1.14
CA VAL A 61 -3.11 7.12 1.06
C VAL A 61 -1.81 7.84 0.81
N MET A 62 -0.80 7.57 1.63
CA MET A 62 0.56 8.06 1.42
C MET A 62 1.46 6.88 1.07
N LEU A 63 2.14 6.98 -0.05
CA LEU A 63 3.03 5.93 -0.56
C LEU A 63 4.45 6.46 -0.61
N ARG A 64 5.38 5.75 0.03
CA ARG A 64 6.82 5.95 -0.15
C ARG A 64 7.41 4.73 -0.84
N SER A 65 8.12 4.96 -1.93
CA SER A 65 8.58 3.88 -2.82
C SER A 65 9.85 4.25 -3.57
N VAL A 66 10.42 3.28 -4.29
CA VAL A 66 11.49 3.49 -5.26
C VAL A 66 11.14 2.77 -6.56
N GLY A 67 11.26 3.48 -7.68
CA GLY A 67 11.13 2.91 -9.03
C GLY A 67 9.71 2.58 -9.47
N ILE A 68 8.67 2.90 -8.69
CA ILE A 68 7.28 2.64 -9.09
C ILE A 68 6.88 3.64 -10.17
N ARG A 69 6.23 3.16 -11.24
CA ARG A 69 5.74 4.00 -12.34
C ARG A 69 4.23 4.10 -12.37
N ARG A 70 3.48 2.99 -12.33
CA ARG A 70 2.01 3.01 -12.39
C ARG A 70 1.41 2.19 -11.28
N ILE A 71 0.41 2.76 -10.59
CA ILE A 71 -0.32 2.08 -9.51
C ILE A 71 -1.83 2.25 -9.64
N SER A 72 -2.57 1.37 -8.99
CA SER A 72 -3.96 1.64 -8.58
C SER A 72 -4.20 1.18 -7.15
N ILE A 73 -5.22 1.75 -6.52
CA ILE A 73 -5.62 1.41 -5.15
C ILE A 73 -7.06 0.94 -5.19
N HIS A 74 -7.33 -0.14 -4.48
CA HIS A 74 -8.66 -0.73 -4.35
C HIS A 74 -9.01 -0.98 -2.89
N ALA A 75 -10.29 -0.98 -2.57
CA ALA A 75 -10.79 -1.13 -1.21
C ALA A 75 -11.82 -2.26 -1.14
N CYS A 76 -11.80 -3.02 -0.04
CA CYS A 76 -12.78 -4.05 0.27
C CYS A 76 -13.35 -3.80 1.67
N PRO A 77 -14.68 -3.59 1.81
CA PRO A 77 -15.30 -3.28 3.10
C PRO A 77 -15.61 -4.51 3.96
N THR A 78 -15.56 -5.72 3.40
CA THR A 78 -15.96 -6.96 4.07
C THR A 78 -14.83 -7.54 4.91
N GLU A 79 -15.18 -8.34 5.94
CA GLU A 79 -14.19 -9.07 6.78
C GLU A 79 -13.31 -10.06 6.00
N GLN A 80 -13.82 -10.54 4.86
CA GLN A 80 -13.07 -11.42 3.97
C GLN A 80 -12.56 -10.61 2.77
N PRO A 81 -11.28 -10.70 2.42
CA PRO A 81 -10.73 -10.00 1.26
C PRO A 81 -11.28 -10.62 -0.04
N GLY A 82 -11.68 -9.80 -1.01
CA GLY A 82 -12.07 -10.32 -2.34
C GLY A 82 -12.71 -9.31 -3.28
N ALA A 83 -13.90 -8.83 -2.95
CA ALA A 83 -14.61 -7.84 -3.78
C ALA A 83 -13.98 -6.46 -3.55
N TYR A 84 -13.05 -6.09 -4.43
CA TYR A 84 -12.30 -4.84 -4.36
C TYR A 84 -12.88 -3.81 -5.34
N ASP A 85 -13.36 -2.70 -4.80
CA ASP A 85 -13.77 -1.53 -5.58
C ASP A 85 -12.55 -0.63 -5.84
N THR A 86 -12.41 -0.14 -7.07
CA THR A 86 -11.34 0.80 -7.41
C THR A 86 -11.60 2.16 -6.77
N VAL A 87 -10.65 2.63 -5.96
CA VAL A 87 -10.71 3.91 -5.24
C VAL A 87 -9.72 4.93 -5.80
N LEU A 88 -8.58 4.46 -6.31
CA LEU A 88 -7.66 5.22 -7.15
C LEU A 88 -7.49 4.43 -8.44
N PRO A 89 -7.95 4.96 -9.61
CA PRO A 89 -7.69 4.32 -10.88
C PRO A 89 -6.19 4.31 -11.19
N GLU A 90 -5.81 3.63 -12.27
CA GLU A 90 -4.42 3.59 -12.67
C GLU A 90 -3.83 5.00 -12.85
N THR A 91 -2.80 5.30 -12.07
CA THR A 91 -2.16 6.60 -11.97
C THR A 91 -0.66 6.44 -12.18
N GLU A 92 -0.07 7.29 -13.01
CA GLU A 92 1.38 7.33 -13.23
C GLU A 92 2.06 8.23 -12.18
N ILE A 93 3.21 7.79 -11.67
CA ILE A 93 4.07 8.47 -10.71
C ILE A 93 5.39 8.81 -11.42
N ALA A 94 5.90 10.02 -11.19
CA ALA A 94 7.12 10.51 -11.80
C ALA A 94 8.34 9.65 -11.42
N ASP A 95 9.29 9.49 -12.35
CA ASP A 95 10.55 8.79 -12.07
C ASP A 95 11.34 9.54 -10.98
N GLY A 96 11.70 8.80 -9.93
CA GLY A 96 12.58 9.29 -8.87
C GLY A 96 14.06 9.26 -9.25
N ALA A 97 14.42 8.75 -10.43
CA ALA A 97 15.79 8.52 -10.90
C ALA A 97 16.62 7.72 -9.87
N GLY A 98 16.01 6.66 -9.33
CA GLY A 98 16.59 5.84 -8.27
C GLY A 98 16.47 6.41 -6.85
N SER A 99 15.95 7.63 -6.69
CA SER A 99 15.64 8.22 -5.39
C SER A 99 14.25 7.82 -4.89
N ARG A 100 14.00 8.04 -3.59
CA ARG A 100 12.71 7.77 -2.96
C ARG A 100 11.62 8.70 -3.51
N GLN A 101 10.51 8.10 -3.94
CA GLN A 101 9.28 8.75 -4.37
C GLN A 101 8.36 8.90 -3.15
N SER A 102 7.58 9.98 -3.10
CA SER A 102 6.66 10.27 -1.99
C SER A 102 5.37 10.85 -2.53
N GLU A 103 4.35 10.00 -2.59
CA GLU A 103 3.07 10.34 -3.17
C GLU A 103 1.98 10.42 -2.10
N VAL A 104 1.04 11.34 -2.31
CA VAL A 104 -0.15 11.50 -1.47
C VAL A 104 -1.37 11.49 -2.37
N PHE A 105 -2.23 10.50 -2.18
CA PHE A 105 -3.48 10.35 -2.91
C PHE A 105 -4.64 10.70 -2.00
N THR A 106 -5.48 11.64 -2.41
CA THR A 106 -6.79 11.87 -1.80
C THR A 106 -7.73 10.79 -2.32
N VAL A 107 -8.33 10.04 -1.40
CA VAL A 107 -9.25 8.95 -1.70
C VAL A 107 -10.51 9.10 -0.87
N LYS A 108 -11.59 8.43 -1.26
CA LYS A 108 -12.82 8.37 -0.48
C LYS A 108 -13.18 6.92 -0.22
N MET A 109 -12.84 6.42 0.96
CA MET A 109 -13.28 5.12 1.45
C MET A 109 -14.14 5.34 2.69
N GLU A 110 -15.45 5.09 2.60
CA GLU A 110 -16.38 5.35 3.72
C GLU A 110 -16.31 4.25 4.79
N ALA A 111 -16.10 3.01 4.36
CA ALA A 111 -15.82 1.86 5.19
C ALA A 111 -14.88 0.93 4.42
N VAL A 112 -13.73 0.60 5.00
CA VAL A 112 -12.76 -0.32 4.40
C VAL A 112 -12.15 -1.20 5.49
N ARG A 113 -11.98 -2.48 5.14
CA ARG A 113 -11.36 -3.50 5.96
C ARG A 113 -10.02 -3.96 5.36
N HIS A 114 -9.94 -4.00 4.04
CA HIS A 114 -8.73 -4.32 3.29
C HIS A 114 -8.46 -3.30 2.19
N VAL A 115 -7.21 -2.84 2.07
CA VAL A 115 -6.74 -1.98 0.99
C VAL A 115 -5.76 -2.76 0.14
N LYS A 116 -5.94 -2.74 -1.18
CA LYS A 116 -5.05 -3.39 -2.13
C LYS A 116 -4.31 -2.34 -2.95
N LEU A 117 -2.99 -2.31 -2.83
CA LEU A 117 -2.09 -1.64 -3.75
C LEU A 117 -1.79 -2.59 -4.92
N VAL A 118 -2.00 -2.12 -6.15
CA VAL A 118 -1.56 -2.82 -7.37
C VAL A 118 -0.53 -1.96 -8.08
N ILE A 119 0.65 -2.51 -8.32
CA ILE A 119 1.73 -1.90 -9.08
C ILE A 119 1.69 -2.49 -10.49
N HIS A 120 1.30 -1.68 -11.47
CA HIS A 120 1.15 -2.08 -12.88
C HIS A 120 2.43 -1.95 -13.69
N ALA A 121 3.35 -1.08 -13.26
CA ALA A 121 4.64 -0.89 -13.90
C ALA A 121 5.66 -0.24 -12.95
N GLY A 122 6.93 -0.56 -13.16
CA GLY A 122 8.08 0.16 -12.64
C GLY A 122 8.82 0.92 -13.73
N TRP A 123 9.73 1.80 -13.31
CA TRP A 123 10.77 2.42 -14.14
C TRP A 123 11.94 1.46 -14.39
N ASP A 124 12.03 0.39 -13.60
CA ASP A 124 12.88 -0.79 -13.81
C ASP A 124 12.06 -2.06 -13.47
N HIS A 125 12.68 -3.24 -13.56
CA HIS A 125 12.05 -4.53 -13.33
C HIS A 125 11.64 -4.72 -11.87
N PHE A 126 12.46 -4.24 -10.93
CA PHE A 126 12.22 -4.36 -9.49
C PHE A 126 11.90 -3.01 -8.90
N VAL A 127 10.91 -2.97 -8.02
CA VAL A 127 10.53 -1.77 -7.29
C VAL A 127 10.42 -2.08 -5.81
N ALA A 128 10.51 -1.03 -4.99
CA ALA A 128 10.42 -1.14 -3.55
C ALA A 128 9.27 -0.29 -3.02
N VAL A 129 8.55 -0.82 -2.02
CA VAL A 129 7.61 -0.07 -1.18
C VAL A 129 8.25 0.08 0.18
N ASN A 130 8.61 1.31 0.54
CA ASN A 130 9.16 1.63 1.85
C ASN A 130 8.05 1.82 2.88
N ASP A 131 6.91 2.37 2.46
CA ASP A 131 5.79 2.59 3.37
C ASP A 131 4.48 2.81 2.61
N ILE A 132 3.40 2.22 3.10
CA ILE A 132 2.03 2.59 2.77
C ILE A 132 1.29 3.01 4.04
N ARG A 133 0.90 4.29 4.09
CA ARG A 133 0.13 4.84 5.21
C ARG A 133 -1.29 5.18 4.79
N LEU A 134 -2.23 4.89 5.68
CA LEU A 134 -3.64 5.19 5.52
C LEU A 134 -4.07 6.15 6.62
N ASP A 135 -4.45 7.36 6.22
CA ASP A 135 -4.92 8.41 7.12
C ASP A 135 -6.45 8.54 7.03
N GLY A 136 -7.08 8.61 8.20
CA GLY A 136 -8.51 8.43 8.35
C GLY A 136 -8.92 8.19 9.81
N ARG A 137 -10.03 7.48 10.00
CA ARG A 137 -10.55 7.14 11.34
C ARG A 137 -11.14 5.74 11.36
N LYS A 138 -11.01 5.06 12.50
CA LYS A 138 -11.75 3.82 12.78
C LYS A 138 -13.24 4.12 12.88
N LEU A 139 -14.07 3.17 12.46
CA LEU A 139 -15.52 3.21 12.68
C LEU A 139 -15.83 2.47 13.99
N ASP A 140 -16.72 3.05 14.79
CA ASP A 140 -17.20 2.49 16.06
C ASP A 140 -18.17 1.31 15.83
#